data_AF-A0A077Q3N4-F1
#
_entry.id   AF-A0A077Q3N4-F1
#
_cell.length_a   1.000
_cell.length_b   1.000
_cell.length_c   1.000
_cell.angle_alpha   90.00
_cell.angle_beta   90.00
_cell.angle_gamma   90.00
#
_symmetry.space_group_name_H-M   'P 1'
#
loop_
_entity.id
_entity.type
_entity.pdbx_description
1 polymer ?
#
loop_
_entity_poly.entity_id
_entity_poly.type
_entity_poly.pdbx_seq_one_letter_code
_entity_poly.pdbx_strand_id
1 'polypeptide(L)' 'MIELCNFYYDVINKKPYPNKPLLGEYAFSTCAGIHQDGIKKSPETYEFINPNDLGLERKFYFNKLSSNRVCQQNL' A
#
# COMPACT_ATOMS: atom_id res chain seq x y z
N MET A 1 13.32 -1.52 12.06
CA MET A 1 13.39 -0.25 11.30
C MET A 1 12.05 0.48 11.28
N ILE A 2 10.98 -0.12 10.74
CA ILE A 2 9.65 0.52 10.70
C ILE A 2 9.16 0.95 12.09
N GLU A 3 9.25 0.06 13.08
CA GLU A 3 8.89 0.35 14.47
C GLU A 3 9.65 1.56 15.04
N LEU A 4 10.96 1.66 14.77
CA LEU A 4 11.78 2.79 15.21
C LEU A 4 11.31 4.11 14.56
N CYS A 5 10.96 4.09 13.28
CA CYS A 5 10.41 5.26 12.62
C CYS A 5 9.04 5.66 13.15
N ASN A 6 8.16 4.69 13.43
CA ASN A 6 6.87 4.97 14.05
C ASN A 6 7.07 5.61 15.44
N PHE A 7 7.94 5.03 16.27
CA PHE A 7 8.32 5.60 17.56
C PHE A 7 8.86 7.03 17.44
N TYR A 8 9.73 7.30 16.47
CA TYR A 8 10.23 8.65 16.21
C TYR A 8 9.08 9.64 15.92
N TYR A 9 8.15 9.26 15.04
CA TYR A 9 6.98 10.09 14.70
C TYR A 9 6.08 10.35 15.91
N ASP A 10 5.90 9.34 16.76
CA ASP A 10 5.16 9.46 18.02
C ASP A 10 5.85 10.45 18.98
N VAL A 11 7.17 10.35 19.15
CA VAL A 11 7.95 11.25 20.03
C VAL A 11 7.88 12.70 19.59
N ILE A 12 7.92 12.97 18.28
CA ILE A 12 7.83 14.34 17.75
C ILE A 12 6.39 14.83 17.58
N ASN A 13 5.39 14.03 17.99
CA ASN A 13 3.97 14.29 17.84
C ASN A 13 3.57 14.71 16.40
N LYS A 14 4.07 13.96 15.42
CA LYS A 14 3.71 14.13 14.00
C LYS A 14 3.39 12.79 13.38
N LYS A 15 2.65 12.82 12.28
CA LYS A 15 2.43 11.63 11.44
C LYS A 15 3.33 11.66 10.21
N PRO A 16 3.77 10.50 9.70
CA PRO A 16 4.40 10.45 8.39
C PRO A 16 3.43 10.98 7.32
N TYR A 17 3.98 11.65 6.31
CA TYR A 17 3.18 12.03 5.14
C TYR A 17 2.61 10.77 4.47
N PRO A 18 1.39 10.82 3.89
CA PRO A 18 0.77 9.64 3.29
C PRO A 18 1.60 8.97 2.19
N ASN A 19 2.39 9.75 1.44
CA ASN A 19 3.28 9.26 0.37
C ASN A 19 4.71 8.97 0.84
N LYS A 20 4.98 9.00 2.16
CA LYS A 20 6.32 8.68 2.68
C LYS A 20 6.66 7.24 2.29
N PRO A 21 7.81 6.97 1.66
CA PRO A 21 8.21 5.60 1.36
C PRO A 21 8.22 4.74 2.62
N LEU A 22 7.77 3.49 2.49
CA LEU A 22 7.69 2.46 3.55
C LEU A 22 6.66 2.72 4.68
N LEU A 23 6.49 3.98 5.12
CA LEU A 23 5.73 4.35 6.32
C LEU A 23 4.39 5.03 6.03
N GLY A 24 4.28 5.66 4.86
CA GLY A 24 3.09 6.41 4.49
C GLY A 24 1.91 5.47 4.22
N GLU A 25 0.71 5.95 4.48
CA GLU A 25 -0.54 5.22 4.24
C GLU A 25 -0.62 4.66 2.81
N TYR A 26 -0.04 5.37 1.83
CA TYR A 26 -0.13 5.01 0.42
C TYR A 26 1.07 4.21 -0.11
N ALA A 27 2.05 3.88 0.74
CA ALA A 27 3.30 3.24 0.33
C ALA A 27 3.10 1.88 -0.36
N PHE A 28 2.08 1.12 0.05
CA PHE A 28 1.71 -0.18 -0.54
C PHE A 28 0.26 -0.18 -1.00
N SER A 29 -0.15 0.92 -1.64
CA SER A 29 -1.52 1.08 -2.09
C SER A 29 -1.64 1.52 -3.54
N THR A 30 -2.73 1.10 -4.20
CA THR A 30 -3.01 1.52 -5.57
C THR A 30 -4.51 1.58 -5.85
N CYS A 31 -4.90 2.50 -6.72
CA CYS A 31 -6.27 2.64 -7.23
C CYS A 31 -6.44 2.23 -8.70
N ALA A 32 -5.35 2.07 -9.43
CA ALA A 32 -5.38 1.74 -10.86
C ALA A 32 -5.71 0.26 -11.05
N GLY A 33 -6.79 -0.03 -11.77
CA GLY A 33 -7.27 -1.40 -11.95
C GLY A 33 -6.26 -2.36 -12.58
N ILE A 34 -5.45 -1.86 -13.52
CA ILE A 34 -4.37 -2.66 -14.14
C ILE A 34 -3.24 -2.98 -13.16
N HIS A 35 -2.93 -2.06 -12.23
CA HIS A 35 -1.90 -2.30 -11.22
C HIS A 35 -2.41 -3.29 -10.18
N GLN A 36 -3.67 -3.18 -9.76
CA GLN A 36 -4.29 -4.13 -8.83
C GLN A 36 -4.31 -5.55 -9.39
N ASP A 37 -4.67 -5.70 -10.68
CA ASP A 37 -4.64 -7.00 -11.36
C ASP A 37 -3.21 -7.55 -11.48
N GLY A 38 -2.23 -6.70 -11.79
CA GLY A 38 -0.80 -7.07 -11.80
C GLY A 38 -0.32 -7.57 -10.45
N ILE A 39 -0.58 -6.80 -9.37
CA ILE A 39 -0.20 -7.16 -8.00
C ILE A 39 -0.85 -8.49 -7.56
N LYS A 40 -2.12 -8.73 -7.91
CA LYS A 40 -2.80 -9.99 -7.58
C LYS A 40 -2.17 -11.22 -8.24
N LYS A 41 -1.58 -11.05 -9.43
CA LYS A 41 -0.93 -12.14 -10.18
C LYS A 41 0.53 -12.34 -9.74
N SER A 42 1.25 -11.24 -9.56
CA SER A 42 2.69 -11.19 -9.34
C SER A 42 3.00 -9.86 -8.62
N PRO A 43 3.00 -9.84 -7.27
CA PRO A 43 3.22 -8.63 -6.48
C PRO A 43 4.47 -7.85 -6.89
N GLU A 44 5.56 -8.54 -7.23
CA GLU A 44 6.85 -7.99 -7.65
C GLU A 44 6.78 -7.10 -8.90
N THR A 45 5.68 -7.17 -9.68
CA THR A 45 5.45 -6.30 -10.84
C THR A 45 5.30 -4.83 -10.44
N TYR A 46 4.76 -4.55 -9.25
CA TYR A 46 4.49 -3.18 -8.77
C TYR A 46 4.90 -2.93 -7.31
N GLU A 47 5.20 -3.98 -6.54
CA GLU A 47 5.70 -3.90 -5.17
C GLU A 47 7.20 -4.27 -5.17
N PHE A 48 8.07 -3.31 -4.84
CA PHE A 48 9.52 -3.57 -4.75
C PHE A 48 9.91 -4.50 -3.60
N ILE A 49 9.03 -4.64 -2.62
CA ILE A 49 9.11 -5.57 -1.48
C ILE A 49 7.69 -6.00 -1.12
N ASN A 50 7.50 -7.25 -0.71
CA ASN A 50 6.20 -7.71 -0.23
C ASN A 50 5.92 -7.07 1.14
N PRO A 51 4.83 -6.30 1.31
CA PRO A 51 4.54 -5.65 2.59
C PRO A 51 4.40 -6.64 3.75
N ASN A 52 3.95 -7.87 3.48
CA ASN A 52 3.80 -8.90 4.51
C ASN A 52 5.15 -9.27 5.17
N ASP A 53 6.26 -9.23 4.42
CA ASP A 53 7.60 -9.52 4.93
C ASP A 53 8.08 -8.47 5.95
N LEU A 54 7.42 -7.31 5.94
CA LEU A 54 7.66 -6.19 6.84
C LEU A 54 6.59 -6.06 7.94
N GLY A 55 5.63 -6.99 8.00
CA GLY A 55 4.47 -6.89 8.90
C GLY A 55 3.48 -5.79 8.51
N LEU A 56 3.48 -5.35 7.25
CA LEU A 56 2.57 -4.35 6.69
C LEU A 56 1.50 -5.02 5.82
N GLU A 57 0.46 -4.25 5.50
CA GLU A 57 -0.64 -4.69 4.64
C GLU A 57 -0.71 -3.88 3.35
N ARG A 58 -1.00 -4.55 2.23
CA ARG A 58 -1.37 -3.87 0.98
C ARG A 58 -2.81 -3.37 1.03
N LYS A 59 -3.08 -2.25 0.36
CA LYS A 59 -4.44 -1.69 0.26
C LYS A 59 -4.83 -1.37 -1.17
N PHE A 60 -6.05 -1.73 -1.55
CA PHE A 60 -6.62 -1.35 -2.83
C PHE A 60 -7.70 -0.31 -2.62
N TYR A 61 -7.52 0.86 -3.23
CA TYR A 61 -8.52 1.92 -3.23
C TYR A 61 -9.36 1.81 -4.51
N PHE A 62 -10.64 2.14 -4.41
CA PHE A 62 -11.57 2.04 -5.53
C PHE A 62 -12.04 3.41 -6.00
N ASN A 63 -11.85 3.71 -7.28
CA ASN A 63 -12.31 4.94 -7.94
C ASN A 63 -12.63 4.67 -9.42
N LYS A 64 -12.85 5.74 -10.21
CA LYS A 64 -13.15 5.65 -11.66
C LYS A 64 -12.08 4.87 -12.47
N LEU A 65 -10.84 4.84 -12.01
CA LEU A 65 -9.72 4.15 -12.67
C LEU A 65 -9.57 2.69 -12.24
N SER A 66 -10.36 2.25 -11.26
CA SER A 66 -10.39 0.86 -10.82
C SER A 66 -11.13 0.00 -11.84
N SER A 67 -10.67 -1.24 -12.03
CA SER A 67 -11.30 -2.12 -13.00
C SER A 67 -12.55 -2.75 -12.38
N ASN A 68 -13.64 -2.82 -13.14
CA ASN A 68 -14.87 -3.51 -12.71
C ASN A 68 -14.60 -4.94 -12.26
N ARG A 69 -13.65 -5.62 -12.90
CA ARG A 69 -13.21 -6.98 -12.56
C ARG A 69 -12.60 -7.06 -11.16
N VAL A 70 -11.77 -6.09 -10.77
CA VAL A 70 -11.14 -6.08 -9.44
C VAL A 70 -12.14 -5.65 -8.36
N CYS A 71 -13.09 -4.76 -8.69
CA CYS A 71 -14.18 -4.38 -7.79
C CYS A 71 -15.10 -5.57 -7.44
N GLN A 72 -15.39 -6.45 -8.40
CA GLN A 72 -16.26 -7.62 -8.20
C GLN A 72 -15.62 -8.74 -7.36
N GLN A 73 -14.30 -8.77 -7.21
CA GLN A 73 -13.59 -9.81 -6.46
C GLN A 73 -13.49 -9.52 -4.94
N ASN A 74 -13.98 -8.37 -4.48
CA ASN A 74 -13.98 -7.98 -3.06
C ASN A 74 -15.40 -7.70 -2.53
N LEU A 75 -16.43 -8.18 -3.25
CA LEU A 75 -17.82 -8.34 -2.82
C LEU A 75 -18.11 -9.85 -2.75
#